data_AF-A0A949T4W1-F1
#
_entry.id   AF-A0A949T4W1-F1
#
_cell.length_a   1.000
_cell.length_b   1.000
_cell.length_c   1.000
_cell.angle_alpha   90.00
_cell.angle_beta   90.00
_cell.angle_gamma   90.00
#
_symmetry.space_group_name_H-M   'P 1'
#
loop_
_entity.id
_entity.type
_entity.pdbx_description
1 polymer ?
#
loop_
_entity_poly.entity_id
_entity_poly.type
_entity_poly.pdbx_seq_one_letter_code
_entity_poly.pdbx_strand_id
1 'polypeptide(L)' 'MNNPNPKGNKRLTIGAGVAIGVGVGAALGVAFGNISLGVGIGIAIGVSFALIFRNRTS' A
#
# COMPACT_ATOMS: atom_id res chain seq x y z
N MET A 1 -32.72 21.80 1.68
CA MET A 1 -31.67 21.04 2.40
C MET A 1 -30.75 20.42 1.36
N ASN A 2 -29.57 21.00 1.11
CA ASN A 2 -28.59 20.43 0.19
C ASN A 2 -27.71 19.48 1.02
N ASN A 3 -27.81 18.17 0.76
CA ASN A 3 -27.02 17.16 1.46
C ASN A 3 -25.61 17.12 0.84
N PRO A 4 -24.55 17.50 1.56
CA PRO A 4 -23.19 17.37 1.04
C PRO A 4 -22.89 15.87 0.89
N ASN A 5 -22.96 15.37 -0.35
CA ASN A 5 -22.50 14.02 -0.68
C ASN A 5 -20.96 14.06 -0.69
N PRO A 6 -20.27 13.44 0.27
CA PRO A 6 -18.82 13.38 0.25
C PRO A 6 -18.42 12.41 -0.87
N LYS A 7 -18.23 12.93 -2.09
CA LYS A 7 -17.52 12.23 -3.17
C LYS A 7 -16.05 12.11 -2.76
N GLY A 8 -15.79 11.22 -1.80
CA GLY A 8 -14.47 10.88 -1.32
C GLY A 8 -13.77 10.06 -2.39
N ASN A 9 -12.98 10.73 -3.24
CA ASN A 9 -12.06 10.10 -4.16
C ASN A 9 -10.98 9.38 -3.34
N LYS A 10 -11.27 8.15 -2.90
CA LYS A 10 -10.35 7.29 -2.14
C LYS A 10 -9.19 6.88 -3.04
N ARG A 11 -8.25 7.80 -3.20
CA ARG A 11 -6.99 7.57 -3.89
C ARG A 11 -6.09 6.79 -2.96
N LEU A 12 -5.54 5.70 -3.49
CA LEU A 12 -4.54 4.93 -2.78
C LEU A 12 -3.33 5.85 -2.53
N THR A 13 -3.12 6.20 -1.27
CA THR A 13 -2.00 7.05 -0.87
C THR A 13 -0.76 6.18 -0.71
N ILE A 14 0.43 6.76 -0.87
CA ILE A 14 1.71 6.05 -0.64
C ILE A 14 1.73 5.39 0.75
N GLY A 15 1.26 6.07 1.80
CA GLY A 15 1.18 5.49 3.14
C GLY A 15 0.30 4.24 3.22
N ALA A 16 -0.81 4.20 2.46
CA ALA A 16 -1.68 3.02 2.42
C ALA A 16 -1.00 1.85 1.67
N GLY A 17 -0.31 2.13 0.56
CA GLY A 17 0.45 1.11 -0.15
C GLY A 17 1.61 0.55 0.68
N VAL A 18 2.31 1.39 1.43
CA VAL A 18 3.36 0.97 2.36
C VAL A 18 2.79 0.12 3.50
N ALA A 19 1.68 0.52 4.11
CA ALA A 19 1.05 -0.26 5.19
C ALA A 19 0.65 -1.67 4.73
N ILE A 20 0.04 -1.77 3.54
CA ILE A 20 -0.30 -3.06 2.94
C ILE A 20 0.97 -3.86 2.62
N GLY A 21 1.96 -3.22 2.00
CA GLY A 21 3.23 -3.85 1.64
C GLY A 21 3.99 -4.40 2.84
N VAL A 22 4.09 -3.64 3.93
CA VAL A 22 4.73 -4.06 5.18
C VAL A 22 3.94 -5.19 5.84
N GLY A 23 2.61 -5.12 5.89
CA GLY A 23 1.79 -6.20 6.48
C GLY A 23 1.97 -7.53 5.75
N VAL A 24 1.95 -7.51 4.41
CA VAL A 24 2.18 -8.70 3.58
C VAL A 24 3.64 -9.15 3.67
N GLY A 25 4.59 -8.22 3.58
CA GLY A 25 6.02 -8.50 3.67
C GLY A 25 6.44 -9.10 5.01
N ALA A 26 5.87 -8.63 6.11
CA ALA A 26 6.10 -9.19 7.43
C ALA A 26 5.60 -10.65 7.51
N ALA A 27 4.40 -10.94 6.98
CA ALA A 27 3.88 -12.30 6.93
C ALA A 27 4.77 -13.24 6.09
N LEU A 28 5.24 -12.76 4.94
CA LEU A 28 6.20 -13.50 4.09
C LEU A 28 7.56 -13.68 4.79
N GLY A 29 8.03 -12.66 5.51
CA GLY A 29 9.28 -12.73 6.26
C GLY A 29 9.22 -13.73 7.40
N VAL A 30 8.07 -13.85 8.08
CA VAL A 30 7.82 -14.90 9.06
C VAL A 30 7.82 -16.28 8.39
N ALA A 31 7.18 -16.43 7.23
CA ALA A 31 7.15 -17.68 6.49
C ALA A 31 8.55 -18.13 6.01
N PHE A 32 9.43 -17.19 5.66
CA PHE A 32 10.81 -17.47 5.26
C PHE A 32 11.80 -17.54 6.43
N GLY A 33 11.35 -17.29 7.66
CA GLY A 33 12.25 -17.18 8.83
C GLY A 33 13.21 -15.99 8.76
N ASN A 34 12.98 -15.04 7.85
CA ASN A 34 13.79 -13.84 7.67
C ASN A 34 12.88 -12.61 7.47
N ILE A 35 12.58 -11.96 8.59
CA ILE A 35 11.70 -10.78 8.63
C ILE A 35 12.32 -9.61 7.86
N SER A 36 13.64 -9.42 7.93
CA SER A 36 14.34 -8.34 7.22
C SER A 36 14.13 -8.43 5.71
N LEU A 37 14.22 -9.64 5.16
CA LEU A 37 14.02 -9.91 3.75
C LEU A 37 12.55 -9.72 3.35
N GLY A 38 11.61 -10.25 4.15
CA GLY A 38 10.18 -10.09 3.89
C GLY A 38 9.71 -8.63 3.94
N VAL A 39 10.14 -7.86 4.93
CA VAL A 39 9.79 -6.43 5.06
C VAL A 39 10.42 -5.62 3.94
N GLY A 40 11.67 -5.89 3.55
CA GLY A 40 12.32 -5.21 2.42
C GLY A 40 11.57 -5.40 1.11
N ILE A 41 11.18 -6.65 0.80
CA ILE A 41 10.36 -6.97 -0.37
C ILE A 41 8.98 -6.34 -0.28
N GLY A 42 8.33 -6.44 0.89
CA GLY A 42 7.00 -5.89 1.13
C GLY A 42 6.92 -4.37 0.90
N ILE A 43 7.91 -3.62 1.40
CA ILE A 43 8.00 -2.17 1.18
C ILE A 43 8.19 -1.88 -0.32
N ALA A 44 9.09 -2.58 -1.00
CA ALA A 44 9.36 -2.36 -2.42
C ALA A 44 8.09 -2.58 -3.27
N ILE A 45 7.34 -3.64 -2.99
CA ILE A 45 6.07 -3.95 -3.67
C ILE A 45 5.01 -2.89 -3.31
N GLY A 46 4.83 -2.59 -2.03
CA GLY A 46 3.82 -1.64 -1.56
C GLY A 46 3.99 -0.23 -2.13
N VAL A 47 5.24 0.24 -2.23
CA VAL A 47 5.59 1.51 -2.87
C VAL A 47 5.33 1.44 -4.38
N SER A 48 5.75 0.37 -5.05
CA SER A 48 5.51 0.18 -6.50
C SER A 48 4.03 0.27 -6.85
N PHE A 49 3.18 -0.44 -6.09
CA PHE A 49 1.73 -0.37 -6.25
C PHE A 49 1.18 1.04 -5.99
N ALA A 50 1.61 1.70 -4.91
CA ALA A 50 1.18 3.07 -4.65
C ALA A 50 1.51 4.04 -5.80
N LEU A 51 2.70 3.91 -6.40
CA LEU A 51 3.12 4.74 -7.53
C LEU A 51 2.32 4.44 -8.80
N ILE A 52 2.11 3.16 -9.13
CA ILE A 52 1.33 2.75 -10.31
C ILE A 52 -0.12 3.25 -10.22
N PHE A 53 -0.77 3.07 -9.07
CA PHE A 53 -2.15 3.49 -8.86
C PHE A 53 -2.29 5.01 -8.73
N ARG A 54 -1.23 5.71 -8.29
CA ARG A 54 -1.17 7.17 -8.32
C ARG A 54 -1.13 7.71 -9.74
N ASN A 55 -0.40 7.05 -10.65
CA ASN A 55 -0.25 7.48 -12.05
C ASN A 55 -1.45 7.17 -12.96
N ARG A 56 -2.43 6.37 -12.52
CA ARG A 56 -3.64 5.99 -13.30
C ARG A 56 -4.76 7.03 -13.29
N THR A 57 -4.43 8.31 -13.14
CA THR A 57 -5.40 9.39 -13.03
C THR A 57 -4.90 10.71 -13.63
N SER A 58 -4.19 10.59 -14.75
CA SER A 58 -4.08 11.67 -15.74
C SER A 58 -5.05 11.42 -16.86
#